data_AF-A0A0V0GUW5-F1
#
_entry.id   AF-A0A0V0GUW5-F1
#
_cell.length_a   1.000
_cell.length_b   1.000
_cell.length_c   1.000
_cell.angle_alpha   90.00
_cell.angle_beta   90.00
_cell.angle_gamma   90.00
#
_symmetry.space_group_name_H-M   'P 1'
#
loop_
_entity.id
_entity.type
_entity.pdbx_description
1 polymer ?
#
loop_
_entity_poly.entity_id
_entity_poly.type
_entity_poly.pdbx_seq_one_letter_code
_entity_poly.pdbx_strand_id
1 'polypeptide(L)'
;VTFSFSSLKNAEEFDPSWTDLYAKDVCAIRGSSVQGGLGPFGLLTLASENLEEYTPVFFRVFKAQDKYKVLMCSDASRSSARSNPKMYKPSFAGFVDVDLSDKKLSLRSLIDHSVVESFGAGGKTCITSRVYPALSLFSEARLLAFNNGIETITIETLNAWSMDKPDR
;
A
#
# COMPACT_ATOMS: atom_id res chain seq x y z
N VAL A 1 5.59 10.58 -0.85
CA VAL A 1 6.06 10.05 -2.15
C VAL A 1 5.01 10.37 -3.22
N THR A 2 5.46 10.76 -4.40
CA THR A 2 4.59 10.94 -5.58
C THR A 2 5.02 9.96 -6.65
N PHE A 3 4.11 9.07 -7.02
CA PHE A 3 4.27 8.12 -8.12
C PHE A 3 3.65 8.70 -9.38
N SER A 4 4.29 8.47 -10.53
CA SER A 4 3.72 8.73 -11.84
C SER A 4 3.88 7.53 -12.77
N PHE A 5 3.03 7.45 -13.79
CA PHE A 5 3.06 6.38 -14.79
C PHE A 5 2.72 6.92 -16.16
N SER A 6 3.25 6.28 -17.21
CA SER A 6 3.17 6.80 -18.57
C SER A 6 1.77 6.59 -19.19
N SER A 7 1.13 5.48 -18.81
CA SER A 7 -0.06 4.96 -19.45
C SER A 7 -1.00 4.29 -18.44
N LEU A 8 -2.30 4.35 -18.73
CA LEU A 8 -3.35 3.58 -18.04
C LEU A 8 -3.73 2.31 -18.82
N LYS A 9 -3.12 2.07 -19.99
CA LYS A 9 -3.47 0.96 -20.88
C LYS A 9 -3.33 -0.40 -20.20
N ASN A 10 -2.31 -0.55 -19.35
CA ASN A 10 -2.03 -1.79 -18.65
C ASN A 10 -2.88 -1.98 -17.38
N ALA A 11 -3.71 -1.01 -16.97
CA ALA A 11 -4.63 -1.23 -15.85
C ALA A 11 -5.54 -2.43 -16.13
N GLU A 12 -5.70 -3.30 -15.13
CA GLU A 12 -6.49 -4.53 -15.23
C GLU A 12 -8.00 -4.21 -15.12
N GLU A 13 -8.86 -5.03 -15.71
CA GLU A 13 -10.31 -4.85 -15.58
C GLU A 13 -10.76 -5.10 -14.14
N PHE A 14 -11.66 -4.25 -13.64
CA PHE A 14 -12.30 -4.45 -12.35
C PHE A 14 -13.31 -5.60 -12.49
N ASP A 15 -13.12 -6.68 -11.75
CA ASP A 15 -14.02 -7.83 -11.80
C ASP A 15 -15.41 -7.42 -11.27
N PRO A 16 -16.49 -7.60 -12.06
CA PRO A 16 -17.85 -7.25 -11.62
C PRO A 16 -18.29 -7.95 -10.33
N SER A 17 -17.73 -9.13 -10.02
CA SER A 17 -18.02 -9.85 -8.76
C SER A 17 -17.52 -9.11 -7.51
N TRP A 18 -16.63 -8.14 -7.66
CA TRP A 18 -16.12 -7.31 -6.56
C TRP A 18 -16.98 -6.09 -6.27
N THR A 19 -18.05 -5.86 -7.03
CA THR A 19 -18.89 -4.66 -6.90
C THR A 19 -19.52 -4.55 -5.51
N ASP A 20 -19.94 -5.67 -4.93
CA ASP A 20 -20.58 -5.74 -3.61
C ASP A 20 -19.61 -6.12 -2.48
N LEU A 21 -18.31 -6.25 -2.79
CA LEU A 21 -17.27 -6.54 -1.79
C LEU A 21 -16.75 -5.26 -1.13
N TYR A 22 -16.35 -5.36 0.13
CA TYR A 22 -15.61 -4.28 0.76
C TYR A 22 -14.22 -4.15 0.10
N ALA A 23 -13.70 -2.93 0.02
CA ALA A 23 -12.37 -2.67 -0.54
C ALA A 23 -11.27 -3.55 0.10
N LYS A 24 -11.38 -3.82 1.41
CA LYS A 24 -10.45 -4.70 2.13
C LYS A 24 -10.45 -6.14 1.61
N ASP A 25 -11.59 -6.65 1.13
CA ASP A 25 -11.71 -8.01 0.62
C ASP A 25 -11.09 -8.09 -0.78
N VAL A 26 -11.30 -7.06 -1.61
CA VAL A 26 -10.60 -6.90 -2.89
C VAL A 26 -9.09 -6.83 -2.67
N CYS A 27 -8.65 -6.11 -1.64
CA CYS A 27 -7.24 -6.02 -1.27
C CYS A 27 -6.65 -7.38 -0.86
N ALA A 28 -7.40 -8.20 -0.11
CA ALA A 28 -6.98 -9.54 0.27
C ALA A 28 -6.89 -10.48 -0.95
N ILE A 29 -7.79 -10.34 -1.93
CA ILE A 29 -7.76 -11.10 -3.21
C ILE A 29 -6.61 -10.63 -4.10
N ARG A 30 -6.35 -9.32 -4.14
CA ARG A 30 -5.32 -8.66 -4.95
C ARG A 30 -4.24 -8.02 -4.07
N GLY A 31 -3.63 -8.84 -3.22
CA GLY A 31 -2.57 -8.42 -2.29
C GLY A 31 -1.26 -8.00 -2.97
N SER A 32 -0.26 -7.59 -2.19
CA SER A 32 0.99 -7.02 -2.76
C SER A 32 1.84 -8.02 -3.57
N SER A 33 1.66 -9.32 -3.34
CA SER A 33 2.39 -10.40 -4.04
C SER A 33 1.73 -10.84 -5.35
N VAL A 34 0.46 -10.49 -5.57
CA VAL A 34 -0.26 -10.83 -6.81
C VAL A 34 0.15 -9.83 -7.88
N GLN A 35 0.81 -10.25 -8.96
CA GLN A 35 1.15 -9.33 -10.03
C GLN A 35 -0.14 -8.79 -10.68
N GLY A 36 -0.17 -7.49 -10.95
CA GLY A 36 -1.28 -6.84 -11.65
C GLY A 36 -0.80 -5.99 -12.81
N GLY A 37 -1.76 -5.31 -13.44
CA GLY A 37 -1.51 -4.44 -14.56
C GLY A 37 -0.80 -3.14 -14.17
N LEU A 38 -1.54 -2.24 -13.52
CA LEU A 38 -1.02 -0.99 -12.96
C LEU A 38 -1.06 -1.08 -11.43
N GLY A 39 0.02 -1.64 -10.88
CA GLY A 39 0.14 -2.03 -9.48
C GLY A 39 0.04 -3.55 -9.26
N PRO A 40 0.39 -4.00 -8.04
CA PRO A 40 0.57 -3.18 -6.85
C PRO A 40 1.92 -2.44 -6.84
N PHE A 41 1.90 -1.14 -6.52
CA PHE A 41 3.10 -0.33 -6.31
C PHE A 41 2.92 0.59 -5.10
N GLY A 42 4.00 0.85 -4.38
CA GLY A 42 3.93 1.63 -3.15
C GLY A 42 5.15 1.48 -2.26
N LEU A 43 4.92 1.38 -0.96
CA LEU A 43 5.95 1.25 0.07
C LEU A 43 5.83 -0.08 0.80
N LEU A 44 6.97 -0.68 1.15
CA LEU A 44 7.07 -1.74 2.15
C LEU A 44 7.57 -1.09 3.44
N THR A 45 6.66 -0.97 4.42
CA THR A 45 6.95 -0.38 5.72
C THR A 45 7.31 -1.46 6.74
N LEU A 46 8.13 -1.12 7.73
CA LEU A 46 8.56 -2.04 8.80
C LEU A 46 9.05 -3.37 8.24
N ALA A 47 9.88 -3.32 7.19
CA ALA A 47 10.37 -4.50 6.51
C ALA A 47 11.63 -5.05 7.19
N SER A 48 11.75 -6.38 7.27
CA SER A 48 13.00 -7.05 7.65
C SER A 48 13.98 -7.08 6.47
N GLU A 49 15.25 -7.33 6.75
CA GLU A 49 16.31 -7.34 5.74
C GLU A 49 16.04 -8.26 4.55
N ASN A 50 15.56 -9.49 4.78
CA ASN A 50 15.28 -10.44 3.70
C ASN A 50 13.77 -10.52 3.36
N LEU A 51 12.99 -9.51 3.74
CA LEU A 51 11.54 -9.43 3.48
C LEU A 51 10.74 -10.64 4.02
N GLU A 52 11.19 -11.25 5.12
CA GLU A 52 10.42 -12.22 5.88
C GLU A 52 9.17 -11.57 6.49
N GLU A 53 9.33 -10.35 7.02
CA GLU A 53 8.26 -9.50 7.54
C GLU A 53 8.25 -8.17 6.80
N TYR A 54 7.05 -7.68 6.47
CA TYR A 54 6.84 -6.32 5.99
C TYR A 54 5.35 -5.98 5.98
N THR A 55 5.03 -4.68 5.97
CA THR A 55 3.67 -4.16 5.81
C THR A 55 3.61 -3.30 4.55
N PRO A 56 3.12 -3.83 3.41
CA PRO A 56 3.00 -3.08 2.18
C PRO A 56 1.82 -2.11 2.27
N VAL A 57 2.07 -0.88 1.83
CA VAL A 57 1.07 0.17 1.60
C VAL A 57 1.16 0.56 0.14
N PHE A 58 0.12 0.28 -0.64
CA PHE A 58 0.22 0.32 -2.10
C PHE A 58 -1.07 0.73 -2.78
N PHE A 59 -0.93 1.13 -4.05
CA PHE A 59 -2.05 1.37 -4.95
C PHE A 59 -2.19 0.27 -5.99
N ARG A 60 -3.42 0.08 -6.45
CA ARG A 60 -3.76 -0.59 -7.71
C ARG A 60 -4.77 0.25 -8.48
N VAL A 61 -4.65 0.25 -9.79
CA VAL A 61 -5.59 0.93 -10.67
C VAL A 61 -6.28 -0.08 -11.57
N PHE A 62 -7.61 -0.04 -11.55
CA PHE A 62 -8.49 -0.88 -12.35
C PHE A 62 -9.24 -0.04 -13.39
N LYS A 63 -9.57 -0.64 -14.52
CA LYS A 63 -10.58 -0.12 -15.46
C LYS A 63 -11.95 -0.56 -14.98
N ALA A 64 -12.90 0.36 -14.90
CA ALA A 64 -14.26 0.07 -14.48
C ALA A 64 -15.23 0.86 -15.37
N GLN A 65 -15.84 0.19 -16.34
CA GLN A 65 -16.67 0.84 -17.37
C GLN A 65 -15.87 1.96 -18.07
N ASP A 66 -16.41 3.18 -18.12
CA ASP A 66 -15.79 4.33 -18.77
C ASP A 66 -14.85 5.13 -17.83
N LYS A 67 -14.50 4.57 -16.66
CA LYS A 67 -13.68 5.23 -15.63
C LYS A 67 -12.61 4.30 -15.07
N TYR A 68 -11.75 4.86 -14.22
CA TYR A 68 -10.76 4.10 -13.45
C TYR A 68 -11.14 4.06 -11.97
N LYS A 69 -10.89 2.93 -11.32
CA LYS A 69 -10.97 2.78 -9.86
C LYS A 69 -9.58 2.63 -9.29
N VAL A 70 -9.25 3.45 -8.30
CA VAL A 70 -7.98 3.35 -7.57
C VAL A 70 -8.24 2.70 -6.22
N LEU A 71 -7.59 1.59 -5.95
CA LEU A 71 -7.61 0.91 -4.65
C LEU A 71 -6.32 1.25 -3.90
N MET A 72 -6.45 1.73 -2.66
CA MET A 72 -5.35 1.85 -1.72
C MET A 72 -5.43 0.74 -0.69
N CYS A 73 -4.33 0.05 -0.47
CA CYS A 73 -4.20 -1.09 0.41
C CYS A 73 -3.16 -0.85 1.50
N SER A 74 -3.40 -1.39 2.69
CA SER A 74 -2.41 -1.63 3.74
C SER A 74 -2.60 -3.08 4.23
N ASP A 75 -1.69 -3.98 3.86
CA ASP A 75 -1.87 -5.41 4.09
C ASP A 75 -1.02 -5.96 5.25
N ALA A 76 -1.62 -6.22 6.41
CA ALA A 76 -0.86 -6.72 7.54
C ALA A 76 -0.56 -8.23 7.49
N SER A 77 -0.98 -8.96 6.45
CA SER A 77 -0.87 -10.43 6.37
C SER A 77 0.54 -10.96 6.67
N ARG A 78 1.57 -10.28 6.15
CA ARG A 78 3.00 -10.59 6.31
C ARG A 78 3.74 -9.68 7.30
N SER A 79 3.01 -8.91 8.12
CA SER A 79 3.61 -7.95 9.06
C SER A 79 4.35 -8.55 10.25
N SER A 80 4.20 -9.85 10.48
CA SER A 80 4.83 -10.56 11.61
C SER A 80 4.98 -12.05 11.32
N ALA A 81 6.20 -12.56 11.54
CA ALA A 81 6.65 -13.94 11.52
C ALA A 81 6.32 -14.66 12.83
N ARG A 82 5.80 -13.95 13.84
CA ARG A 82 5.26 -14.60 15.05
C ARG A 82 4.09 -15.48 14.65
N SER A 83 4.23 -16.79 14.92
CA SER A 83 3.11 -17.72 14.81
C SER A 83 2.23 -17.62 16.05
N ASN A 84 1.36 -16.61 16.06
CA ASN A 84 0.29 -16.47 17.06
C ASN A 84 -1.05 -16.41 16.34
N PRO A 85 -1.90 -17.46 16.42
CA PRO A 85 -3.19 -17.50 15.72
C PRO A 85 -4.18 -16.44 16.23
N LYS A 86 -3.94 -15.83 17.39
CA LYS A 86 -4.75 -14.71 17.91
C LYS A 86 -4.30 -13.35 17.39
N MET A 87 -3.19 -13.27 16.65
CA MET A 87 -2.70 -12.00 16.12
C MET A 87 -3.56 -11.56 14.94
N TYR A 88 -4.21 -10.41 15.10
CA TYR A 88 -5.04 -9.82 14.06
C TYR A 88 -4.18 -9.15 12.99
N LYS A 89 -4.12 -9.76 11.80
CA LYS A 89 -3.30 -9.32 10.65
C LYS A 89 -4.15 -9.18 9.37
N PRO A 90 -5.21 -8.35 9.37
CA PRO A 90 -6.07 -8.19 8.21
C PRO A 90 -5.38 -7.36 7.13
N SER A 91 -5.92 -7.40 5.92
CA SER A 91 -5.75 -6.32 4.97
C SER A 91 -6.79 -5.23 5.25
N PHE A 92 -6.37 -3.97 5.17
CA PHE A 92 -7.25 -2.81 5.13
C PHE A 92 -7.13 -2.12 3.79
N ALA A 93 -8.22 -1.56 3.29
CA ALA A 93 -8.20 -0.83 2.05
C ALA A 93 -9.37 0.14 1.93
N GLY A 94 -9.22 1.09 1.02
CA GLY A 94 -10.27 2.00 0.58
C GLY A 94 -10.07 2.37 -0.89
N PHE A 95 -11.18 2.64 -1.58
CA PHE A 95 -11.10 3.24 -2.91
C PHE A 95 -10.78 4.73 -2.78
N VAL A 96 -9.92 5.22 -3.67
CA VAL A 96 -9.44 6.60 -3.69
C VAL A 96 -10.17 7.35 -4.80
N ASP A 97 -10.95 8.36 -4.44
CA ASP A 97 -11.64 9.23 -5.39
C ASP A 97 -10.68 10.27 -5.99
N VAL A 98 -9.93 9.90 -7.03
CA VAL A 98 -8.87 10.73 -7.60
C VAL A 98 -8.93 10.74 -9.13
N ASP A 99 -8.69 11.92 -9.71
CA ASP A 99 -8.54 12.06 -11.15
C ASP A 99 -7.14 11.60 -11.58
N LEU A 100 -7.09 10.74 -12.60
CA LEU A 100 -5.86 10.19 -13.17
C LEU A 100 -5.43 10.87 -14.48
N SER A 101 -6.04 12.00 -14.84
CA SER A 101 -5.64 12.85 -15.98
C SER A 101 -4.13 13.16 -15.96
N ASP A 102 -3.61 13.53 -14.78
CA ASP A 102 -2.18 13.82 -14.57
C ASP A 102 -1.33 12.55 -14.38
N LYS A 103 -1.95 11.38 -14.31
CA LYS A 103 -1.32 10.05 -14.12
C LYS A 103 -0.37 10.00 -12.92
N LYS A 104 -0.79 10.65 -11.82
CA LYS A 104 -0.03 10.75 -10.58
C LYS A 104 -0.84 10.25 -9.39
N LEU A 105 -0.15 9.61 -8.45
CA LEU A 105 -0.71 9.21 -7.17
C LEU A 105 0.27 9.52 -6.04
N SER A 106 -0.19 10.26 -5.04
CA SER A 106 0.61 10.59 -3.86
C SER A 106 0.29 9.63 -2.72
N LEU A 107 1.32 9.22 -1.98
CA LEU A 107 1.20 8.49 -0.71
C LEU A 107 2.06 9.17 0.36
N ARG A 108 1.51 9.31 1.56
CA ARG A 108 2.26 9.62 2.78
C ARG A 108 2.00 8.52 3.79
N SER A 109 3.05 8.03 4.45
CA SER A 109 2.91 7.10 5.57
C SER A 109 3.68 7.63 6.78
N LEU A 110 3.01 7.73 7.92
CA LEU A 110 3.63 7.93 9.23
C LEU A 110 3.87 6.54 9.82
N ILE A 111 5.10 6.24 10.19
CA ILE A 111 5.51 4.93 10.67
C ILE A 111 6.09 5.13 12.07
N ASP A 112 5.41 4.59 13.09
CA ASP A 112 5.85 4.66 14.47
C ASP A 112 5.74 3.28 15.13
N HIS A 113 6.82 2.51 15.01
CA HIS A 113 6.99 1.17 15.58
C HIS A 113 5.83 0.19 15.26
N SER A 114 4.74 0.23 16.04
CA SER A 114 3.59 -0.67 15.91
C SER A 114 2.38 -0.06 15.20
N VAL A 115 2.50 1.17 14.69
CA VAL A 115 1.44 1.84 13.93
C VAL A 115 1.97 2.38 12.61
N VAL A 116 1.16 2.23 11.56
CA VAL A 116 1.38 2.84 10.25
C VAL A 116 0.10 3.57 9.84
N GLU A 117 0.17 4.90 9.72
CA GLU A 117 -0.92 5.74 9.23
C GLU A 117 -0.62 6.20 7.82
N SER A 118 -1.48 5.82 6.87
CA SER A 118 -1.24 6.03 5.45
C SER A 118 -2.33 6.90 4.82
N PHE A 119 -1.91 7.90 4.05
CA PHE A 119 -2.74 8.91 3.44
C PHE A 119 -2.55 8.89 1.92
N GLY A 120 -3.55 8.40 1.19
CA GLY A 120 -3.57 8.38 -0.26
C GLY A 120 -4.18 9.65 -0.85
N ALA A 121 -3.60 10.12 -1.96
CA ALA A 121 -4.06 11.29 -2.72
C ALA A 121 -4.34 12.53 -1.83
N GLY A 122 -3.40 12.88 -0.95
CA GLY A 122 -3.54 14.03 -0.04
C GLY A 122 -4.54 13.82 1.11
N GLY A 123 -4.87 12.57 1.46
CA GLY A 123 -5.78 12.27 2.57
C GLY A 123 -7.22 11.98 2.15
N LYS A 124 -7.50 11.84 0.84
CA LYS A 124 -8.80 11.36 0.35
C LYS A 124 -9.14 9.96 0.83
N THR A 125 -8.10 9.15 1.07
CA THR A 125 -8.23 7.85 1.74
C THR A 125 -7.18 7.75 2.83
N CYS A 126 -7.61 7.43 4.04
CA CYS A 126 -6.75 7.26 5.20
C CYS A 126 -6.88 5.84 5.73
N ILE A 127 -5.76 5.18 6.00
CA ILE A 127 -5.73 3.82 6.56
C ILE A 127 -4.75 3.80 7.73
N THR A 128 -5.23 3.42 8.91
CA THR A 128 -4.40 3.18 10.09
C THR A 128 -4.29 1.70 10.34
N SER A 129 -3.06 1.18 10.37
CA SER A 129 -2.78 -0.23 10.61
C SER A 129 -1.94 -0.38 11.88
N ARG A 130 -2.32 -1.35 12.72
CA ARG A 130 -1.49 -1.79 13.86
C ARG A 130 -0.79 -3.08 13.49
N VAL A 131 0.53 -3.10 13.64
CA VAL A 131 1.37 -4.25 13.27
C VAL A 131 2.43 -4.52 14.34
N TYR A 132 2.88 -5.76 14.44
CA TYR A 132 3.77 -6.20 15.52
C TYR A 132 4.86 -7.13 14.99
N PRO A 133 5.83 -6.61 14.21
CA PRO A 133 6.93 -7.40 13.69
C PRO A 133 7.79 -8.02 14.82
N ALA A 134 8.48 -9.11 14.51
CA ALA A 134 9.46 -9.74 15.40
C ALA A 134 10.90 -9.44 15.00
N LEU A 135 11.16 -9.23 13.72
CA LEU A 135 12.48 -9.10 13.12
C LEU A 135 12.79 -7.63 12.79
N SER A 136 11.83 -6.89 12.23
CA SER A 136 11.98 -5.47 11.88
C SER A 136 11.68 -4.53 13.04
N LEU A 137 12.44 -4.68 14.14
CA LEU A 137 12.32 -3.84 15.33
C LEU A 137 13.39 -2.75 15.35
N PHE A 138 12.98 -1.53 15.72
CA PHE A 138 13.87 -0.38 15.92
C PHE A 138 14.79 -0.11 14.71
N SER A 139 16.10 -0.17 14.89
CA SER A 139 17.11 0.09 13.85
C SER A 139 17.10 -0.91 12.70
N GLU A 140 16.51 -2.09 12.90
CA GLU A 140 16.45 -3.14 11.88
C GLU A 140 15.28 -2.96 10.91
N ALA A 141 14.35 -2.04 11.22
CA ALA A 141 13.22 -1.75 10.35
C ALA A 141 13.66 -1.00 9.10
N ARG A 142 13.34 -1.55 7.92
CA ARG A 142 13.63 -0.95 6.63
C ARG A 142 12.38 -0.37 5.99
N LEU A 143 12.58 0.66 5.17
CA LEU A 143 11.58 1.25 4.29
C LEU A 143 12.04 1.02 2.85
N LEU A 144 11.19 0.37 2.05
CA LEU A 144 11.44 0.17 0.62
C LEU A 144 10.30 0.77 -0.20
N ALA A 145 10.62 1.21 -1.41
CA ALA A 145 9.61 1.42 -2.45
C ALA A 145 9.60 0.18 -3.37
N PHE A 146 8.43 -0.21 -3.87
CA PHE A 146 8.31 -1.39 -4.72
C PHE A 146 7.29 -1.17 -5.85
N ASN A 147 7.47 -1.95 -6.92
CA ASN A 147 6.50 -2.12 -7.99
C ASN A 147 6.46 -3.61 -8.35
N ASN A 148 5.30 -4.25 -8.19
CA ASN A 148 5.03 -5.61 -8.63
C ASN A 148 3.91 -5.65 -9.69
N GLY A 149 3.70 -4.53 -10.41
CA GLY A 149 2.84 -4.47 -11.59
C GLY A 149 3.61 -4.58 -12.90
N ILE A 150 2.88 -4.66 -14.01
CA ILE A 150 3.45 -4.68 -15.37
C ILE A 150 3.83 -3.27 -15.83
N GLU A 151 2.99 -2.26 -15.54
CA GLU A 151 3.29 -0.87 -15.87
C GLU A 151 4.51 -0.38 -15.07
N THR A 152 5.43 0.30 -15.75
CA THR A 152 6.56 0.95 -15.09
C THR A 152 6.08 2.18 -14.32
N ILE A 153 6.42 2.24 -13.03
CA ILE A 153 6.10 3.35 -12.15
C ILE A 153 7.36 4.18 -11.90
N THR A 154 7.24 5.49 -12.08
CA THR A 154 8.29 6.45 -11.76
C THR A 154 8.00 7.08 -10.40
N ILE A 155 9.03 7.19 -9.55
CA ILE A 155 8.95 7.98 -8.32
C ILE A 155 9.45 9.38 -8.66
N GLU A 156 8.54 10.34 -8.80
CA GLU A 156 8.93 11.73 -9.11
C GLU A 156 9.59 12.39 -7.89
N THR A 157 9.06 12.11 -6.70
CA THR A 157 9.58 12.63 -5.44
C THR A 157 9.40 11.62 -4.32
N LEU A 158 10.44 11.43 -3.51
CA LEU A 158 10.41 10.66 -2.27
C LEU A 158 11.17 11.46 -1.21
N ASN A 159 10.44 11.93 -0.21
CA ASN A 159 11.02 12.52 0.99
C ASN A 159 10.76 11.59 2.16
N ALA A 160 11.81 11.29 2.91
CA ALA A 160 11.75 10.49 4.14
C ALA A 160 12.47 11.26 5.24
N TRP A 161 11.82 11.37 6.40
CA TRP A 161 12.35 12.05 7.58
C TRP A 161 12.36 11.06 8.73
N SER A 162 13.50 10.97 9.42
CA SER A 162 13.55 10.36 10.75
C SER A 162 12.77 11.25 11.70
N MET A 163 11.80 10.67 12.41
CA MET A 163 10.93 11.40 13.34
C MET A 163 11.47 11.25 14.76
N ASP A 164 11.77 12.38 15.40
CA ASP A 164 12.12 12.39 16.81
C ASP A 164 10.91 12.07 17.69
N LYS A 165 11.18 11.65 18.93
CA LYS A 165 10.12 11.50 19.94
C LYS A 165 9.49 12.88 20.20
N PRO A 166 8.17 12.95 20.41
CA PRO A 166 7.53 14.21 20.74
C PRO A 166 8.07 14.77 22.07
N ASP A 167 8.18 16.09 22.14
CA ASP A 167 8.44 16.79 23.40
C ASP A 167 7.32 16.49 24.40
N ARG A 168 7.67 16.38 25.68
CA ARG A 168 6.75 16.10 26.78
C ARG A 168 6.10 17.35 27.32
#